data_AF-A0A925RRZ0-F1
#
_entry.id   AF-A0A925RRZ0-F1
#
_cell.length_a   1.000
_cell.length_b   1.000
_cell.length_c   1.000
_cell.angle_alpha   90.00
_cell.angle_beta   90.00
_cell.angle_gamma   90.00
#
_symmetry.space_group_name_H-M   'P 1'
#
loop_
_entity.id
_entity.type
_entity.pdbx_description
1 polymer ?
#
loop_
_entity_poly.entity_id
_entity_poly.type
_entity_poly.pdbx_seq_one_letter_code
_entity_poly.pdbx_strand_id
1 'polypeptide(L)'
;MKPIFLLLILVVRVHAQVYTPPAESATPAPAIPIDSSPAAAPKNNDSAFGQEIPMLDPSAESITVGGVAIPLGDNRLLKARFEKYLNQPPESDADAAEYRKTVQEILATISPFREGGPNLYSAFKLLPRASTYPGDANLCSSLAESIYMAMLAKKDVTSLSQLNKSIEQEKNDIIRQADWAARTDRNGILGNTRGVGDGTGGGAVSAGADNDGTNNGNNNTNPDNNQAGQGRDVDNNQAATNPGSGINSLKYEETLRRINEIEILKKQNIIRTEAQTLRTKAQYQVSMVQWFVQRRYEHVLMAARFYNQIWKDGDATLRVNKNSDVSKLFSESLGISPTVASLDSLSNEAIREVSKYIEAFDLLLSRDELHSASQRLMEAYALGEYLSPVATLPLDRKRRVAEYVRDLHELYGTLQARDYVRGKELAARLKAHAKDFP
;
A
#
# COMPACT_ATOMS: atom_id res chain seq x y z
N MET A 1 35.61 44.87 8.46
CA MET A 1 35.48 44.28 7.11
C MET A 1 34.95 42.86 7.28
N LYS A 2 33.82 42.52 6.64
CA LYS A 2 33.13 41.22 6.75
C LYS A 2 33.77 40.19 5.81
N PRO A 3 33.99 38.93 6.21
CA PRO A 3 34.16 37.84 5.25
C PRO A 3 32.84 37.12 5.01
N ILE A 4 32.44 37.11 3.73
CA ILE A 4 31.28 36.42 3.17
C ILE A 4 31.66 34.94 3.03
N PHE A 5 30.92 34.05 3.69
CA PHE A 5 31.00 32.60 3.41
C PHE A 5 29.93 32.24 2.38
N LEU A 6 30.39 31.81 1.20
CA LEU A 6 29.59 31.32 0.10
C LEU A 6 29.13 29.89 0.44
N LEU A 7 27.84 29.72 0.76
CA LEU A 7 27.20 28.42 0.94
C LEU A 7 26.79 27.86 -0.43
N LEU A 8 27.47 26.81 -0.89
CA LEU A 8 27.12 26.08 -2.10
C LEU A 8 25.96 25.12 -1.79
N ILE A 9 24.72 25.53 -2.11
CA ILE A 9 23.52 24.67 -1.98
C ILE A 9 23.43 23.80 -3.24
N LEU A 10 23.68 22.50 -3.10
CA LEU A 10 23.37 21.49 -4.11
C LEU A 10 21.86 21.18 -4.05
N VAL A 11 21.08 21.79 -4.93
CA VAL A 11 19.64 21.50 -5.09
C VAL A 11 19.49 20.22 -5.91
N VAL A 12 19.22 19.09 -5.26
CA VAL A 12 18.72 17.89 -5.95
C VAL A 12 17.24 18.13 -6.26
N ARG A 13 16.94 18.44 -7.53
CA ARG A 13 15.58 18.49 -8.09
C ARG A 13 15.04 17.06 -8.20
N VAL A 14 14.24 16.62 -7.24
CA VAL A 14 13.41 15.41 -7.41
C VAL A 14 12.25 15.79 -8.34
N HIS A 15 12.26 15.22 -9.56
CA HIS A 15 11.15 15.37 -10.49
C HIS A 15 9.96 14.55 -9.98
N ALA A 16 8.89 15.22 -9.55
CA ALA A 16 7.58 14.61 -9.41
C ALA A 16 7.09 14.23 -10.81
N GLN A 17 7.18 12.95 -11.17
CA GLN A 17 6.49 12.46 -12.36
C GLN A 17 5.01 12.23 -12.01
N VAL A 18 4.16 13.08 -12.58
CA VAL A 18 2.72 12.82 -12.68
C VAL A 18 2.52 11.68 -13.67
N TYR A 19 1.86 10.60 -13.23
CA TYR A 19 1.52 9.46 -14.07
C TYR A 19 0.42 9.83 -15.07
N THR A 20 0.71 9.72 -16.37
CA THR A 20 -0.28 9.73 -17.46
C THR A 20 -0.68 8.31 -17.86
N PRO A 21 -1.97 8.01 -18.09
CA PRO A 21 -2.43 6.67 -18.49
C PRO A 21 -2.05 6.36 -19.95
N PRO A 22 -1.86 5.08 -20.32
CA PRO A 22 -1.50 4.71 -21.69
C PRO A 22 -2.72 4.72 -22.62
N ALA A 23 -2.53 5.21 -23.85
CA ALA A 23 -3.44 5.02 -24.96
C ALA A 23 -3.21 3.64 -25.63
N GLU A 24 -4.27 3.02 -26.14
CA GLU A 24 -4.24 1.71 -26.78
C GLU A 24 -3.56 1.70 -28.16
N SER A 25 -2.75 0.65 -28.36
CA SER A 25 -2.36 -0.06 -29.60
C SER A 25 -1.58 0.65 -30.72
N ALA A 26 -0.31 0.27 -30.88
CA ALA A 26 0.36 0.02 -32.18
C ALA A 26 1.58 -0.93 -32.00
N THR A 27 1.90 -1.65 -33.07
CA THR A 27 2.79 -2.80 -33.32
C THR A 27 4.27 -2.70 -32.85
N PRO A 28 5.01 -3.84 -32.77
CA PRO A 28 6.32 -3.91 -32.12
C PRO A 28 7.48 -3.56 -33.07
N ALA A 29 8.44 -2.78 -32.57
CA ALA A 29 9.73 -2.46 -33.18
C ALA A 29 10.85 -2.53 -32.11
N PRO A 30 12.13 -2.74 -32.49
CA PRO A 30 13.06 -3.62 -31.78
C PRO A 30 13.62 -3.05 -30.47
N ALA A 31 13.89 -3.95 -29.53
CA ALA A 31 14.53 -3.67 -28.25
C ALA A 31 15.94 -3.10 -28.43
N ILE A 32 16.19 -1.96 -27.79
CA ILE A 32 17.52 -1.43 -27.51
C ILE A 32 18.07 -2.23 -26.32
N PRO A 33 19.32 -2.73 -26.35
CA PRO A 33 19.86 -3.51 -25.26
C PRO A 33 20.06 -2.61 -24.04
N ILE A 34 19.28 -2.85 -22.98
CA ILE A 34 19.56 -2.34 -21.65
C ILE A 34 20.63 -3.25 -21.09
N ASP A 35 21.82 -2.68 -20.87
CA ASP A 35 22.97 -3.31 -20.24
C ASP A 35 22.61 -3.72 -18.80
N SER A 36 21.99 -4.89 -18.66
CA SER A 36 21.87 -5.58 -17.38
C SER A 36 23.22 -6.19 -17.08
N SER A 37 24.05 -5.47 -16.32
CA SER A 37 25.17 -6.10 -15.63
C SER A 37 24.63 -7.32 -14.88
N PRO A 38 25.10 -8.55 -15.18
CA PRO A 38 24.65 -9.73 -14.44
C PRO A 38 25.04 -9.55 -12.98
N ALA A 39 24.13 -9.92 -12.07
CA ALA A 39 24.47 -10.15 -10.68
C ALA A 39 25.76 -10.99 -10.65
N ALA A 40 26.82 -10.42 -10.10
CA ALA A 40 28.10 -11.10 -9.99
C ALA A 40 27.86 -12.40 -9.24
N ALA A 41 28.20 -13.52 -9.88
CA ALA A 41 28.30 -14.81 -9.20
C ALA A 41 29.15 -14.65 -7.93
N PRO A 42 28.83 -15.37 -6.84
CA PRO A 42 29.57 -15.25 -5.60
C PRO A 42 31.03 -15.56 -5.88
N LYS A 43 31.89 -14.54 -5.77
CA LYS A 43 33.33 -14.76 -5.74
C LYS A 43 33.64 -15.42 -4.40
N ASN A 44 34.01 -16.69 -4.43
CA ASN A 44 34.67 -17.34 -3.30
C ASN A 44 35.95 -16.56 -3.00
N ASN A 45 35.91 -15.76 -1.93
CA ASN A 45 37.11 -15.15 -1.36
C ASN A 45 37.77 -16.19 -0.44
N ASP A 46 38.48 -17.15 -1.03
CA ASP A 46 39.38 -18.02 -0.29
C ASP A 46 40.59 -17.19 0.17
N SER A 47 40.46 -16.53 1.33
CA SER A 47 41.62 -15.96 2.01
C SER A 47 42.43 -17.10 2.64
N ALA A 48 43.74 -17.12 2.40
CA ALA A 48 44.66 -18.16 2.85
C ALA A 48 44.85 -18.24 4.39
N PHE A 49 44.15 -17.39 5.16
CA PHE A 49 44.30 -17.28 6.62
C PHE A 49 43.04 -17.58 7.41
N GLY A 50 42.05 -18.26 6.81
CA GLY A 50 40.88 -18.72 7.54
C GLY A 50 39.95 -17.59 7.98
N GLN A 51 38.69 -17.94 8.18
CA GLN A 51 37.57 -17.09 8.60
C GLN A 51 37.98 -15.82 9.37
N GLU A 52 37.68 -14.66 8.77
CA GLU A 52 37.77 -13.37 9.45
C GLU A 52 36.99 -13.45 10.76
N ILE A 53 37.63 -13.03 11.86
CA ILE A 53 37.09 -13.15 13.22
C ILE A 53 35.63 -12.65 13.25
N PRO A 54 34.70 -13.45 13.82
CA PRO A 54 33.27 -13.26 13.68
C PRO A 54 32.83 -11.99 14.40
N MET A 55 32.74 -10.87 13.69
CA MET A 55 31.86 -9.78 14.12
C MET A 55 30.53 -9.83 13.37
N LEU A 56 30.55 -10.45 12.18
CA LEU A 56 29.49 -11.04 11.38
C LEU A 56 30.27 -12.00 10.47
N ASP A 57 29.78 -13.22 10.21
CA ASP A 57 30.31 -13.99 9.07
C ASP A 57 30.18 -13.06 7.84
N PRO A 58 31.26 -12.74 7.10
CA PRO A 58 31.15 -11.90 5.91
C PRO A 58 30.17 -12.48 4.88
N SER A 59 29.85 -13.78 4.99
CA SER A 59 28.85 -14.53 4.23
C SER A 59 27.44 -14.48 4.84
N ALA A 60 27.26 -14.04 6.09
CA ALA A 60 25.95 -13.90 6.70
C ALA A 60 25.24 -12.66 6.13
N GLU A 61 24.34 -12.89 5.18
CA GLU A 61 23.50 -11.85 4.56
C GLU A 61 22.24 -11.54 5.39
N SER A 62 22.03 -12.21 6.53
CA SER A 62 20.85 -12.05 7.39
C SER A 62 21.11 -12.26 8.88
N ILE A 63 20.23 -11.74 9.74
CA ILE A 63 20.17 -11.99 11.19
C ILE A 63 18.87 -12.72 11.55
N THR A 64 18.95 -13.77 12.38
CA THR A 64 17.77 -14.53 12.79
C THR A 64 17.12 -13.94 14.03
N VAL A 65 15.85 -13.56 13.94
CA VAL A 65 15.04 -13.00 15.03
C VAL A 65 13.78 -13.83 15.21
N GLY A 66 13.58 -14.45 16.38
CA GLY A 66 12.39 -15.29 16.62
C GLY A 66 12.24 -16.45 15.63
N GLY A 67 13.36 -16.99 15.10
CA GLY A 67 13.37 -18.03 14.07
C GLY A 67 13.25 -17.53 12.63
N VAL A 68 13.25 -16.22 12.42
CA VAL A 68 13.01 -15.57 11.13
C VAL A 68 14.26 -14.81 10.66
N ALA A 69 14.75 -15.09 9.44
CA ALA A 69 16.00 -14.52 8.91
C ALA A 69 15.80 -13.16 8.23
N ILE A 70 16.20 -12.07 8.89
CA ILE A 70 16.08 -10.69 8.42
C ILE A 70 17.32 -10.31 7.60
N PRO A 71 17.19 -9.97 6.31
CA PRO A 71 18.35 -9.61 5.49
C PRO A 71 18.99 -8.28 5.94
N LEU A 72 20.32 -8.24 5.91
CA LEU A 72 21.13 -7.12 6.37
C LEU A 72 21.62 -6.21 5.23
N GLY A 73 21.53 -6.67 3.97
CA GLY A 73 21.98 -5.94 2.79
C GLY A 73 23.50 -6.02 2.59
N ASP A 74 24.12 -4.94 2.10
CA ASP A 74 25.58 -4.89 1.88
C ASP A 74 26.33 -4.87 3.22
N ASN A 75 26.93 -6.01 3.58
CA ASN A 75 27.72 -6.21 4.79
C ASN A 75 28.88 -5.22 4.94
N ARG A 76 29.50 -4.77 3.83
CA ARG A 76 30.58 -3.78 3.87
C ARG A 76 30.05 -2.40 4.24
N LEU A 77 28.89 -2.03 3.69
CA LEU A 77 28.22 -0.78 4.05
C LEU A 77 27.75 -0.81 5.51
N LEU A 78 27.22 -1.94 5.97
CA LEU A 78 26.82 -2.13 7.37
C LEU A 78 28.02 -1.92 8.32
N LYS A 79 29.15 -2.56 8.02
CA LYS A 79 30.39 -2.42 8.80
C LYS A 79 30.86 -0.97 8.87
N ALA A 80 30.93 -0.27 7.74
CA ALA A 80 31.34 1.14 7.70
C ALA A 80 30.40 2.04 8.53
N ARG A 81 29.09 1.78 8.48
CA ARG A 81 28.10 2.51 9.29
C ARG A 81 28.23 2.18 10.78
N PHE A 82 28.53 0.93 11.13
CA PHE A 82 28.78 0.54 12.52
C PHE A 82 30.02 1.24 13.08
N GLU A 83 31.14 1.27 12.34
CA GLU A 83 32.33 2.02 12.74
C GLU A 83 32.05 3.51 12.94
N LYS A 84 31.22 4.10 12.08
CA LYS A 84 30.72 5.47 12.27
C LYS A 84 29.90 5.60 13.56
N TYR A 85 28.96 4.69 13.81
CA TYR A 85 28.11 4.67 15.00
C TYR A 85 28.91 4.60 16.31
N LEU A 86 29.99 3.79 16.35
CA LEU A 86 30.84 3.66 17.53
C LEU A 86 31.51 4.98 17.95
N ASN A 87 31.58 5.96 17.04
CA ASN A 87 32.18 7.27 17.26
C ASN A 87 31.16 8.41 17.35
N GLN A 88 29.86 8.13 17.25
CA GLN A 88 28.80 9.14 17.34
C GLN A 88 28.42 9.43 18.81
N PRO A 89 28.09 10.67 19.18
CA PRO A 89 27.49 10.94 20.49
C PRO A 89 26.14 10.21 20.64
N PRO A 90 25.68 9.95 21.87
CA PRO A 90 24.34 9.41 22.09
C PRO A 90 23.27 10.43 21.66
N GLU A 91 22.18 9.96 21.05
CA GLU A 91 21.00 10.77 20.68
C GLU A 91 20.12 11.08 21.90
N SER A 92 20.70 11.78 22.87
CA SER A 92 20.08 12.09 24.17
C SER A 92 19.79 13.58 24.36
N ASP A 93 19.88 14.39 23.30
CA ASP A 93 19.43 15.77 23.33
C ASP A 93 17.90 15.88 23.55
N ALA A 94 17.45 17.09 23.88
CA ALA A 94 16.06 17.36 24.23
C ALA A 94 15.11 17.05 23.08
N ASP A 95 15.48 17.36 21.84
CA ASP A 95 14.66 17.14 20.66
C ASP A 95 14.49 15.64 20.37
N ALA A 96 15.57 14.87 20.47
CA ALA A 96 15.55 13.41 20.33
C ALA A 96 14.70 12.73 21.43
N ALA A 97 14.79 13.21 22.68
CA ALA A 97 13.98 12.72 23.78
C ALA A 97 12.49 13.06 23.59
N GLU A 98 12.18 14.28 23.15
CA GLU A 98 10.83 14.72 22.84
C GLU A 98 10.21 13.92 21.68
N TYR A 99 11.00 13.66 20.63
CA TYR A 99 10.59 12.81 19.51
C TYR A 99 10.17 11.41 19.98
N ARG A 100 11.03 10.73 20.75
CA ARG A 100 10.72 9.39 21.27
C ARG A 100 9.47 9.39 22.16
N LYS A 101 9.32 10.40 23.02
CA LYS A 101 8.10 10.58 23.83
C LYS A 101 6.86 10.75 22.95
N THR A 102 6.95 11.53 21.88
CA THR A 102 5.85 11.76 20.94
C THR A 102 5.47 10.46 20.21
N VAL A 103 6.45 9.67 19.76
CA VAL A 103 6.21 8.35 19.14
C VAL A 103 5.50 7.40 20.11
N GLN A 104 5.95 7.33 21.36
CA GLN A 104 5.27 6.54 22.40
C GLN A 104 3.84 7.02 22.65
N GLU A 105 3.63 8.34 22.69
CA GLU A 105 2.30 8.94 22.86
C GLU A 105 1.37 8.59 21.68
N ILE A 106 1.87 8.64 20.44
CA ILE A 106 1.11 8.19 19.26
C ILE A 106 0.70 6.73 19.41
N LEU A 107 1.67 5.85 19.68
CA LEU A 107 1.46 4.42 19.84
C LEU A 107 0.44 4.12 20.94
N ALA A 108 0.54 4.78 22.09
CA ALA A 108 -0.42 4.65 23.19
C ALA A 108 -1.82 5.15 22.80
N THR A 109 -1.90 6.31 22.13
CA THR A 109 -3.16 6.94 21.73
C THR A 109 -3.95 6.12 20.71
N ILE A 110 -3.25 5.45 19.78
CA ILE A 110 -3.85 4.60 18.76
C ILE A 110 -3.95 3.12 19.18
N SER A 111 -3.55 2.79 20.41
CA SER A 111 -3.59 1.42 20.92
C SER A 111 -5.03 0.89 21.00
N PRO A 112 -5.30 -0.34 20.55
CA PRO A 112 -6.61 -0.98 20.76
C PRO A 112 -6.90 -1.27 22.23
N PHE A 113 -5.87 -1.33 23.08
CA PHE A 113 -5.97 -1.61 24.51
C PHE A 113 -6.08 -0.35 25.38
N ARG A 114 -6.15 0.83 24.77
CA ARG A 114 -6.35 2.09 25.49
C ARG A 114 -7.75 2.16 26.09
N GLU A 115 -7.88 2.69 27.31
CA GLU A 115 -9.18 2.99 27.91
C GLU A 115 -9.96 3.97 27.03
N GLY A 116 -11.21 3.64 26.72
CA GLY A 116 -12.03 4.39 25.74
C GLY A 116 -11.69 4.10 24.28
N GLY A 117 -10.77 3.17 24.01
CA GLY A 117 -10.40 2.70 22.68
C GLY A 117 -9.39 3.58 21.94
N PRO A 118 -9.02 3.15 20.73
CA PRO A 118 -8.05 3.85 19.88
C PRO A 118 -8.60 5.19 19.41
N ASN A 119 -7.81 6.26 19.51
CA ASN A 119 -8.19 7.60 19.07
C ASN A 119 -7.37 8.05 17.87
N LEU A 120 -7.90 7.79 16.67
CA LEU A 120 -7.29 8.10 15.37
C LEU A 120 -6.88 9.57 15.25
N TYR A 121 -7.80 10.48 15.57
CA TYR A 121 -7.59 11.92 15.35
C TYR A 121 -6.54 12.51 16.27
N SER A 122 -6.54 12.11 17.55
CA SER A 122 -5.55 12.58 18.53
C SER A 122 -4.16 12.06 18.20
N ALA A 123 -4.04 10.79 17.80
CA ALA A 123 -2.78 10.22 17.35
C ALA A 123 -2.27 10.92 16.07
N PHE A 124 -3.15 11.17 15.09
CA PHE A 124 -2.80 11.84 13.84
C PHE A 124 -2.22 13.25 14.07
N LYS A 125 -2.78 14.00 15.01
CA LYS A 125 -2.30 15.36 15.37
C LYS A 125 -0.86 15.41 15.89
N LEU A 126 -0.34 14.30 16.40
CA LEU A 126 1.01 14.21 16.94
C LEU A 126 2.06 13.94 15.84
N LEU A 127 1.66 13.40 14.69
CA LEU A 127 2.59 13.05 13.59
C LEU A 127 3.38 14.25 13.06
N PRO A 128 2.79 15.44 12.83
CA PRO A 128 3.56 16.61 12.39
C PRO A 128 4.63 17.01 13.40
N ARG A 129 4.34 16.92 14.71
CA ARG A 129 5.33 17.22 15.76
C ARG A 129 6.51 16.26 15.67
N ALA A 130 6.26 14.95 15.59
CA ALA A 130 7.32 13.94 15.44
C ALA A 130 8.15 14.16 14.17
N SER A 131 7.53 14.57 13.06
CA SER A 131 8.23 14.82 11.79
C SER A 131 9.21 16.00 11.80
N THR A 132 9.14 16.87 12.81
CA THR A 132 10.09 17.99 12.94
C THR A 132 11.49 17.53 13.35
N TYR A 133 11.61 16.35 13.97
CA TYR A 133 12.89 15.79 14.36
C TYR A 133 13.64 15.26 13.14
N PRO A 134 14.88 15.72 12.85
CA PRO A 134 15.63 15.27 11.67
C PRO A 134 15.83 13.75 11.60
N GLY A 135 15.99 13.08 12.75
CA GLY A 135 16.15 11.62 12.82
C GLY A 135 14.88 10.83 12.42
N ASP A 136 13.71 11.47 12.40
CA ASP A 136 12.48 10.89 11.85
C ASP A 136 12.59 10.65 10.34
N ALA A 137 13.45 11.41 9.63
CA ALA A 137 13.60 11.35 8.18
C ALA A 137 12.28 11.55 7.40
N ASN A 138 11.36 12.38 7.92
CA ASN A 138 10.03 12.68 7.36
C ASN A 138 9.10 11.46 7.24
N LEU A 139 9.34 10.39 7.99
CA LEU A 139 8.50 9.19 7.94
C LEU A 139 7.14 9.45 8.60
N CYS A 140 7.09 10.23 9.69
CA CYS A 140 5.82 10.63 10.30
C CYS A 140 4.99 11.54 9.39
N SER A 141 5.63 12.41 8.61
CA SER A 141 4.94 13.24 7.60
C SER A 141 4.38 12.37 6.46
N SER A 142 5.18 11.43 5.96
CA SER A 142 4.77 10.49 4.91
C SER A 142 3.62 9.58 5.38
N LEU A 143 3.66 9.14 6.65
CA LEU A 143 2.58 8.42 7.30
C LEU A 143 1.32 9.29 7.42
N ALA A 144 1.45 10.55 7.83
CA ALA A 144 0.32 11.48 7.92
C ALA A 144 -0.36 11.68 6.55
N GLU A 145 0.42 11.87 5.48
CA GLU A 145 -0.11 11.97 4.12
C GLU A 145 -0.85 10.69 3.70
N SER A 146 -0.26 9.53 3.98
CA SER A 146 -0.87 8.23 3.67
C SER A 146 -2.19 8.01 4.42
N ILE A 147 -2.25 8.39 5.70
CA ILE A 147 -3.47 8.36 6.52
C ILE A 147 -4.51 9.33 5.97
N TYR A 148 -4.11 10.55 5.61
CA TYR A 148 -5.00 11.56 5.06
C TYR A 148 -5.65 11.07 3.75
N MET A 149 -4.86 10.54 2.83
CA MET A 149 -5.37 9.98 1.57
C MET A 149 -6.31 8.79 1.81
N ALA A 150 -6.00 7.95 2.79
CA ALA A 150 -6.86 6.83 3.16
C ALA A 150 -8.20 7.28 3.77
N MET A 151 -8.18 8.32 4.61
CA MET A 151 -9.39 8.94 5.16
C MET A 151 -10.23 9.60 4.06
N LEU A 152 -9.60 10.27 3.09
CA LEU A 152 -10.29 10.85 1.93
C LEU A 152 -10.96 9.76 1.10
N ALA A 153 -10.25 8.68 0.77
CA ALA A 153 -10.83 7.54 0.06
C ALA A 153 -12.04 6.94 0.81
N LYS A 154 -11.98 6.83 2.14
CA LYS A 154 -13.13 6.37 2.96
C LYS A 154 -14.32 7.33 2.93
N LYS A 155 -14.07 8.65 2.95
CA LYS A 155 -15.11 9.67 2.83
C LYS A 155 -15.77 9.62 1.46
N ASP A 156 -14.98 9.43 0.40
CA ASP A 156 -15.47 9.31 -0.98
C ASP A 156 -16.36 8.06 -1.12
N VAL A 157 -15.97 6.91 -0.56
CA VAL A 157 -16.80 5.70 -0.49
C VAL A 157 -18.15 5.97 0.19
N THR A 158 -18.14 6.69 1.32
CA THR A 158 -19.37 7.01 2.06
C THR A 158 -20.28 7.94 1.26
N SER A 159 -19.70 8.98 0.66
CA SER A 159 -20.42 9.95 -0.17
C SER A 159 -21.00 9.28 -1.42
N LEU A 160 -20.25 8.39 -2.05
CA LEU A 160 -20.71 7.60 -3.20
C LEU A 160 -21.82 6.62 -2.82
N SER A 161 -21.72 5.99 -1.65
CA SER A 161 -22.80 5.12 -1.16
C SER A 161 -24.11 5.87 -1.02
N GLN A 162 -24.07 7.10 -0.49
CA GLN A 162 -25.24 7.97 -0.40
C GLN A 162 -25.76 8.38 -1.78
N LEU A 163 -24.87 8.78 -2.70
CA LEU A 163 -25.22 9.11 -4.07
C LEU A 163 -25.89 7.91 -4.78
N ASN A 164 -25.29 6.73 -4.70
CA ASN A 164 -25.84 5.51 -5.29
C ASN A 164 -27.21 5.15 -4.70
N LYS A 165 -27.45 5.40 -3.41
CA LYS A 165 -28.78 5.23 -2.81
C LYS A 165 -29.80 6.22 -3.40
N SER A 166 -29.43 7.48 -3.56
CA SER A 166 -30.32 8.49 -4.17
C SER A 166 -30.63 8.19 -5.64
N ILE A 167 -29.63 7.74 -6.40
CA ILE A 167 -29.79 7.33 -7.80
C ILE A 167 -30.69 6.09 -7.89
N GLU A 168 -30.57 5.14 -6.96
CA GLU A 168 -31.45 3.96 -6.92
C GLU A 168 -32.90 4.33 -6.59
N GLN A 169 -33.11 5.29 -5.69
CA GLN A 169 -34.43 5.83 -5.40
C GLN A 169 -35.05 6.50 -6.64
N GLU A 170 -34.29 7.35 -7.33
CA GLU A 170 -34.74 7.98 -8.59
C GLU A 170 -35.08 6.93 -9.64
N LYS A 171 -34.24 5.89 -9.81
CA LYS A 171 -34.52 4.77 -10.73
C LYS A 171 -35.85 4.08 -10.41
N ASN A 172 -36.12 3.80 -9.14
CA ASN A 172 -37.36 3.16 -8.70
C ASN A 172 -38.59 4.07 -8.90
N ASP A 173 -38.43 5.37 -8.71
CA ASP A 173 -39.47 6.36 -8.96
C ASP A 173 -39.80 6.45 -10.46
N ILE A 174 -38.77 6.46 -11.31
CA ILE A 174 -38.91 6.42 -12.77
C ILE A 174 -39.66 5.15 -13.21
N ILE A 175 -39.29 3.97 -12.70
CA ILE A 175 -39.97 2.70 -13.00
C ILE A 175 -41.44 2.77 -12.58
N ARG A 176 -41.72 3.23 -11.36
CA ARG A 176 -43.09 3.33 -10.84
C ARG A 176 -43.94 4.30 -11.65
N GLN A 177 -43.37 5.44 -12.06
CA GLN A 177 -44.05 6.41 -12.92
C GLN A 177 -44.32 5.83 -14.32
N ALA A 178 -43.35 5.14 -14.91
CA ALA A 178 -43.49 4.50 -16.21
C ALA A 178 -44.56 3.39 -16.19
N ASP A 179 -44.56 2.54 -15.17
CA ASP A 179 -45.57 1.50 -14.98
C ASP A 179 -46.97 2.08 -14.78
N TRP A 180 -47.08 3.15 -13.99
CA TRP A 180 -48.35 3.84 -13.77
C TRP A 180 -48.87 4.49 -15.05
N ALA A 181 -48.00 5.20 -15.79
CA ALA A 181 -48.34 5.80 -17.07
C ALA A 181 -48.76 4.73 -18.09
N ALA A 182 -48.02 3.63 -18.19
CA ALA A 182 -48.32 2.55 -19.12
C ALA A 182 -49.67 1.87 -18.83
N ARG A 183 -50.09 1.80 -17.56
CA ARG A 183 -51.40 1.26 -17.15
C ARG A 183 -52.54 2.24 -17.38
N THR A 184 -52.30 3.53 -17.21
CA THR A 184 -53.32 4.60 -17.34
C THR A 184 -53.56 5.01 -18.79
N ASP A 185 -52.58 4.79 -19.69
CA ASP A 185 -52.68 5.08 -21.13
C ASP A 185 -53.80 4.28 -21.84
N ARG A 186 -54.22 3.13 -21.28
CA ARG A 186 -55.37 2.35 -21.81
C ARG A 186 -56.73 3.00 -21.55
N ASN A 187 -56.85 3.96 -20.63
CA ASN A 187 -58.14 4.49 -20.19
C ASN A 187 -58.62 5.76 -20.94
N GLY A 188 -57.85 6.27 -21.90
CA GLY A 188 -58.13 7.54 -22.59
C GLY A 188 -59.13 7.48 -23.76
N ILE A 189 -59.61 6.30 -24.18
CA ILE A 189 -60.40 6.14 -25.43
C ILE A 189 -61.86 5.68 -25.19
N LEU A 190 -62.35 5.60 -23.94
CA LEU A 190 -63.71 5.09 -23.66
C LEU A 190 -64.70 6.12 -23.10
N GLY A 191 -64.67 7.36 -23.57
CA GLY A 191 -65.62 8.34 -23.06
C GLY A 191 -65.73 9.64 -23.81
N ASN A 192 -66.08 9.62 -25.10
CA ASN A 192 -66.85 10.72 -25.69
C ASN A 192 -67.44 10.37 -27.07
N THR A 193 -68.61 9.72 -27.10
CA THR A 193 -69.59 9.92 -28.17
C THR A 193 -70.95 10.17 -27.53
N ARG A 194 -71.12 11.40 -27.02
CA ARG A 194 -72.44 11.94 -26.69
C ARG A 194 -73.17 12.19 -28.02
N GLY A 195 -74.25 11.46 -28.25
CA GLY A 195 -75.14 11.68 -29.39
C GLY A 195 -75.93 12.98 -29.26
N VAL A 196 -75.95 13.76 -30.35
CA VAL A 196 -76.97 14.71 -30.83
C VAL A 196 -76.64 14.82 -32.33
N GLY A 197 -77.48 14.50 -33.30
CA GLY A 197 -78.86 14.93 -33.52
C GLY A 197 -78.87 15.84 -34.75
N ASP A 198 -79.30 15.26 -35.88
CA ASP A 198 -79.95 15.82 -37.09
C ASP A 198 -79.57 17.22 -37.64
N GLY A 199 -79.45 17.30 -38.97
CA GLY A 199 -79.69 18.55 -39.72
C GLY A 199 -78.58 19.11 -40.62
N THR A 200 -78.56 18.64 -41.87
CA THR A 200 -78.46 19.43 -43.12
C THR A 200 -77.18 20.22 -43.48
N GLY A 201 -76.58 19.87 -44.63
CA GLY A 201 -76.12 20.87 -45.61
C GLY A 201 -74.70 20.78 -46.19
N GLY A 202 -74.54 20.04 -47.29
CA GLY A 202 -73.94 20.58 -48.54
C GLY A 202 -72.42 20.51 -48.82
N GLY A 203 -72.05 19.80 -49.90
CA GLY A 203 -70.90 20.07 -50.80
C GLY A 203 -69.58 19.33 -50.45
N ALA A 204 -69.27 18.14 -50.98
CA ALA A 204 -68.83 17.76 -52.34
C ALA A 204 -67.35 18.07 -52.68
N VAL A 205 -66.63 16.98 -53.07
CA VAL A 205 -65.43 16.81 -53.93
C VAL A 205 -64.06 17.43 -53.52
N SER A 206 -62.88 16.83 -53.75
CA SER A 206 -62.43 15.51 -54.23
C SER A 206 -60.89 15.37 -54.06
N ALA A 207 -60.44 14.12 -53.89
CA ALA A 207 -59.31 13.45 -54.59
C ALA A 207 -57.83 13.88 -54.44
N GLY A 208 -56.97 12.85 -54.43
CA GLY A 208 -55.51 12.87 -54.64
C GLY A 208 -54.76 12.38 -53.39
N ALA A 209 -54.55 11.08 -53.12
CA ALA A 209 -53.74 10.12 -53.88
C ALA A 209 -52.40 10.71 -54.32
N ASP A 210 -51.31 10.41 -53.61
CA ASP A 210 -50.28 9.51 -54.16
C ASP A 210 -49.31 9.05 -53.07
N ASN A 211 -48.97 7.78 -53.22
CA ASN A 211 -48.11 6.95 -52.40
C ASN A 211 -46.98 6.54 -53.35
N ASP A 212 -45.72 6.72 -52.99
CA ASP A 212 -44.62 6.10 -53.75
C ASP A 212 -43.49 5.60 -52.85
N GLY A 213 -43.22 4.30 -53.03
CA GLY A 213 -41.95 3.58 -53.02
C GLY A 213 -40.98 3.77 -51.86
N THR A 214 -40.29 2.75 -51.35
CA THR A 214 -39.98 1.40 -51.86
C THR A 214 -39.21 0.70 -50.70
N ASN A 215 -39.57 -0.53 -50.33
CA ASN A 215 -38.83 -1.80 -50.57
C ASN A 215 -37.46 -1.88 -49.85
N ASN A 216 -37.04 -2.92 -49.12
CA ASN A 216 -37.09 -4.38 -49.27
C ASN A 216 -36.47 -4.91 -47.94
N GLY A 217 -36.97 -5.89 -47.18
CA GLY A 217 -37.16 -7.29 -47.54
C GLY A 217 -36.28 -8.17 -46.64
N ASN A 218 -36.88 -9.11 -45.89
CA ASN A 218 -36.30 -10.45 -45.77
C ASN A 218 -37.36 -11.46 -45.32
N ASN A 219 -37.53 -12.49 -46.14
CA ASN A 219 -38.39 -13.64 -45.91
C ASN A 219 -37.66 -14.70 -45.08
N ASN A 220 -38.38 -15.38 -44.19
CA ASN A 220 -38.07 -16.78 -43.92
C ASN A 220 -39.37 -17.58 -43.84
N THR A 221 -39.49 -18.52 -44.76
CA THR A 221 -40.56 -19.50 -44.91
C THR A 221 -40.21 -20.79 -44.20
N ASN A 222 -41.16 -21.40 -43.50
CA ASN A 222 -41.34 -22.85 -43.59
C ASN A 222 -42.85 -23.19 -43.47
N PRO A 223 -43.39 -24.09 -44.32
CA PRO A 223 -44.80 -24.41 -44.35
C PRO A 223 -45.12 -25.66 -43.50
N ASP A 224 -46.39 -25.77 -43.11
CA ASP A 224 -47.19 -26.99 -42.92
C ASP A 224 -48.09 -26.85 -41.69
N ASN A 225 -49.39 -26.71 -41.91
CA ASN A 225 -50.33 -27.85 -41.89
C ASN A 225 -51.77 -27.33 -41.71
N ASN A 226 -52.63 -27.65 -42.68
CA ASN A 226 -54.06 -27.37 -42.63
C ASN A 226 -54.75 -28.50 -41.87
N GLN A 227 -55.44 -28.20 -40.77
CA GLN A 227 -56.56 -29.04 -40.33
C GLN A 227 -57.64 -28.22 -39.62
N ALA A 228 -58.82 -28.29 -40.21
CA ALA A 228 -60.06 -27.71 -39.71
C ALA A 228 -60.47 -28.32 -38.36
N GLY A 229 -60.93 -27.46 -37.44
CA GLY A 229 -61.47 -27.86 -36.15
C GLY A 229 -62.46 -26.81 -35.65
N GLN A 230 -63.69 -27.27 -35.38
CA GLN A 230 -64.88 -26.50 -35.03
C GLN A 230 -64.78 -25.73 -33.71
N GLY A 231 -65.37 -24.54 -33.73
CA GLY A 231 -66.16 -23.88 -32.69
C GLY A 231 -65.83 -24.15 -31.22
N ARG A 232 -65.22 -23.15 -30.57
CA ARG A 232 -65.54 -22.74 -29.20
C ARG A 232 -65.39 -21.24 -29.08
N ASP A 233 -66.47 -20.58 -28.63
CA ASP A 233 -66.50 -19.18 -28.26
C ASP A 233 -65.46 -18.92 -27.17
N VAL A 234 -64.36 -18.27 -27.55
CA VAL A 234 -63.44 -17.64 -26.61
C VAL A 234 -63.73 -16.16 -26.74
N ASP A 235 -64.23 -15.58 -25.66
CA ASP A 235 -64.39 -14.13 -25.48
C ASP A 235 -62.99 -13.49 -25.51
N ASN A 236 -62.47 -13.35 -26.72
CA ASN A 236 -61.11 -12.91 -27.00
C ASN A 236 -61.16 -11.39 -27.08
N ASN A 237 -61.29 -10.76 -25.91
CA ASN A 237 -61.04 -9.33 -25.76
C ASN A 237 -59.51 -9.11 -25.83
N GLN A 238 -58.92 -9.43 -26.97
CA GLN A 238 -57.57 -8.98 -27.34
C GLN A 238 -57.71 -7.49 -27.64
N ALA A 239 -57.57 -6.69 -26.57
CA ALA A 239 -57.37 -5.26 -26.68
C ALA A 239 -56.31 -5.02 -27.75
N ALA A 240 -56.72 -4.34 -28.83
CA ALA A 240 -55.82 -3.92 -29.89
C ALA A 240 -54.59 -3.27 -29.25
N THR A 241 -53.42 -3.92 -29.35
CA THR A 241 -52.16 -3.32 -28.95
C THR A 241 -51.87 -2.20 -29.92
N ASN A 242 -52.33 -0.99 -29.58
CA ASN A 242 -51.98 0.22 -30.30
C ASN A 242 -50.45 0.37 -30.28
N PRO A 243 -49.76 0.27 -31.43
CA PRO A 243 -48.33 0.56 -31.50
C PRO A 243 -48.14 2.05 -31.17
N GLY A 244 -47.61 2.33 -29.98
CA GLY A 244 -47.43 3.70 -29.46
C GLY A 244 -48.09 3.99 -28.11
N SER A 245 -48.86 3.08 -27.52
CA SER A 245 -49.43 3.25 -26.17
C SER A 245 -48.92 2.21 -25.17
N GLY A 246 -48.89 2.58 -23.89
CA GLY A 246 -48.49 1.68 -22.81
C GLY A 246 -47.00 1.30 -22.84
N ILE A 247 -46.72 0.00 -22.66
CA ILE A 247 -45.35 -0.57 -22.64
C ILE A 247 -44.64 -0.50 -24.01
N ASN A 248 -45.36 -0.21 -25.09
CA ASN A 248 -44.82 -0.06 -26.45
C ASN A 248 -44.73 1.42 -26.87
N SER A 249 -44.86 2.36 -25.92
CA SER A 249 -44.75 3.79 -26.20
C SER A 249 -43.28 4.23 -26.26
N LEU A 250 -42.96 5.20 -27.14
CA LEU A 250 -41.62 5.81 -27.23
C LEU A 250 -41.16 6.39 -25.88
N LYS A 251 -42.10 6.90 -25.07
CA LYS A 251 -41.82 7.41 -23.72
C LYS A 251 -41.38 6.29 -22.77
N TYR A 252 -41.96 5.10 -22.88
CA TYR A 252 -41.56 3.94 -22.10
C TYR A 252 -40.18 3.42 -22.54
N GLU A 253 -39.89 3.39 -23.84
CA GLU A 253 -38.56 3.05 -24.36
C GLU A 253 -37.47 4.05 -23.93
N GLU A 254 -37.75 5.36 -23.94
CA GLU A 254 -36.86 6.40 -23.43
C GLU A 254 -36.58 6.22 -21.93
N THR A 255 -37.61 5.84 -21.17
CA THR A 255 -37.48 5.52 -19.74
C THR A 255 -36.56 4.32 -19.52
N LEU A 256 -36.69 3.25 -20.30
CA LEU A 256 -35.79 2.09 -20.24
C LEU A 256 -34.35 2.45 -20.59
N ARG A 257 -34.13 3.34 -21.58
CA ARG A 257 -32.80 3.86 -21.90
C ARG A 257 -32.19 4.61 -20.73
N ARG A 258 -32.95 5.50 -20.08
CA ARG A 258 -32.49 6.27 -18.92
C ARG A 258 -32.16 5.38 -17.71
N ILE A 259 -32.92 4.31 -17.50
CA ILE A 259 -32.61 3.29 -16.48
C ILE A 259 -31.26 2.62 -16.77
N ASN A 260 -31.00 2.24 -18.02
CA ASN A 260 -29.71 1.62 -18.41
C ASN A 260 -28.52 2.59 -18.23
N GLU A 261 -28.67 3.86 -18.58
CA GLU A 261 -27.65 4.90 -18.37
C GLU A 261 -27.33 5.07 -16.88
N ILE A 262 -28.35 5.11 -16.02
CA ILE A 262 -28.21 5.17 -14.56
C ILE A 262 -27.40 3.98 -14.04
N GLU A 263 -27.69 2.76 -14.51
CA GLU A 263 -26.96 1.56 -14.08
C GLU A 263 -25.49 1.56 -14.54
N ILE A 264 -25.21 2.05 -15.74
CA ILE A 264 -23.84 2.21 -16.24
C ILE A 264 -23.07 3.21 -15.38
N LEU A 265 -23.65 4.38 -15.10
CA LEU A 265 -23.03 5.42 -14.26
C LEU A 265 -22.77 4.91 -12.84
N LYS A 266 -23.73 4.19 -12.25
CA LYS A 266 -23.56 3.55 -10.93
C LYS A 266 -22.40 2.57 -10.94
N LYS A 267 -22.33 1.66 -11.93
CA LYS A 267 -21.22 0.69 -12.06
C LYS A 267 -19.87 1.38 -12.23
N GLN A 268 -19.78 2.38 -13.12
CA GLN A 268 -18.54 3.14 -13.35
C GLN A 268 -18.05 3.85 -12.09
N ASN A 269 -18.97 4.48 -11.35
CA ASN A 269 -18.67 5.16 -10.09
C ASN A 269 -18.15 4.20 -9.01
N ILE A 270 -18.78 3.02 -8.87
CA ILE A 270 -18.34 1.98 -7.94
C ILE A 270 -16.92 1.52 -8.32
N ILE A 271 -16.69 1.15 -9.59
CA ILE A 271 -15.39 0.68 -10.08
C ILE A 271 -14.30 1.72 -9.82
N ARG A 272 -14.54 3.00 -10.15
CA ARG A 272 -13.57 4.07 -9.93
C ARG A 272 -13.20 4.23 -8.46
N THR A 273 -14.19 4.17 -7.57
CA THR A 273 -13.99 4.37 -6.14
C THR A 273 -13.32 3.17 -5.47
N GLU A 274 -13.68 1.95 -5.89
CA GLU A 274 -13.00 0.73 -5.49
C GLU A 274 -11.54 0.76 -5.95
N ALA A 275 -11.27 1.08 -7.22
CA ALA A 275 -9.92 1.20 -7.75
C ALA A 275 -9.07 2.22 -6.96
N GLN A 276 -9.64 3.39 -6.63
CA GLN A 276 -8.96 4.41 -5.82
C GLN A 276 -8.67 3.92 -4.39
N THR A 277 -9.63 3.23 -3.76
CA THR A 277 -9.47 2.65 -2.42
C THR A 277 -8.38 1.57 -2.42
N LEU A 278 -8.41 0.70 -3.43
CA LEU A 278 -7.43 -0.37 -3.63
C LEU A 278 -6.02 0.17 -3.86
N ARG A 279 -5.88 1.25 -4.63
CA ARG A 279 -4.61 1.95 -4.87
C ARG A 279 -4.06 2.56 -3.59
N THR A 280 -4.90 3.32 -2.87
CA THR A 280 -4.49 3.99 -1.61
C THR A 280 -4.04 2.97 -0.57
N LYS A 281 -4.80 1.87 -0.43
CA LYS A 281 -4.46 0.77 0.46
C LYS A 281 -3.13 0.10 0.08
N ALA A 282 -2.89 -0.14 -1.21
CA ALA A 282 -1.64 -0.73 -1.69
C ALA A 282 -0.44 0.20 -1.43
N GLN A 283 -0.56 1.50 -1.71
CA GLN A 283 0.49 2.49 -1.43
C GLN A 283 0.83 2.56 0.06
N TYR A 284 -0.18 2.49 0.93
CA TYR A 284 0.00 2.43 2.38
C TYR A 284 0.80 1.18 2.78
N GLN A 285 0.40 0.00 2.30
CA GLN A 285 1.07 -1.27 2.58
C GLN A 285 2.53 -1.30 2.10
N VAL A 286 2.81 -0.71 0.93
CA VAL A 286 4.20 -0.58 0.42
C VAL A 286 5.04 0.28 1.36
N SER A 287 4.49 1.37 1.91
CA SER A 287 5.20 2.21 2.87
C SER A 287 5.54 1.45 4.15
N MET A 288 4.62 0.62 4.65
CA MET A 288 4.87 -0.24 5.83
C MET A 288 6.04 -1.20 5.60
N VAL A 289 6.06 -1.87 4.46
CA VAL A 289 7.16 -2.77 4.08
C VAL A 289 8.47 -2.02 3.99
N GLN A 290 8.47 -0.86 3.32
CA GLN A 290 9.67 -0.04 3.17
C GLN A 290 10.26 0.33 4.54
N TRP A 291 9.43 0.76 5.48
CA TRP A 291 9.87 1.08 6.84
C TRP A 291 10.40 -0.14 7.59
N PHE A 292 9.79 -1.31 7.39
CA PHE A 292 10.27 -2.56 7.98
C PHE A 292 11.68 -2.91 7.50
N VAL A 293 11.93 -2.88 6.19
CA VAL A 293 13.26 -3.13 5.60
C VAL A 293 14.28 -2.06 6.04
N GLN A 294 13.85 -0.82 6.26
CA GLN A 294 14.67 0.25 6.81
C GLN A 294 14.88 0.16 8.34
N ARG A 295 14.37 -0.89 8.98
CA ARG A 295 14.46 -1.13 10.44
C ARG A 295 13.80 -0.03 11.27
N ARG A 296 12.78 0.62 10.70
CA ARG A 296 11.94 1.66 11.32
C ARG A 296 10.71 1.04 11.98
N TYR A 297 10.96 0.13 12.92
CA TYR A 297 9.91 -0.71 13.50
C TYR A 297 8.81 0.09 14.21
N GLU A 298 9.14 1.17 14.90
CA GLU A 298 8.13 2.01 15.55
C GLU A 298 7.15 2.64 14.54
N HIS A 299 7.64 3.05 13.36
CA HIS A 299 6.78 3.53 12.26
C HIS A 299 5.92 2.42 11.69
N VAL A 300 6.44 1.19 11.58
CA VAL A 300 5.64 0.02 11.18
C VAL A 300 4.51 -0.23 12.17
N LEU A 301 4.79 -0.19 13.48
CA LEU A 301 3.78 -0.35 14.54
C LEU A 301 2.72 0.77 14.48
N MET A 302 3.13 2.03 14.35
CA MET A 302 2.17 3.14 14.18
C MET A 302 1.30 2.89 12.96
N ALA A 303 1.91 2.59 11.82
CA ALA A 303 1.22 2.39 10.56
C ALA A 303 0.24 1.21 10.59
N ALA A 304 0.62 0.08 11.21
CA ALA A 304 -0.25 -1.08 11.39
C ALA A 304 -1.48 -0.75 12.23
N ARG A 305 -1.30 0.00 13.33
CA ARG A 305 -2.41 0.43 14.19
C ARG A 305 -3.35 1.39 13.45
N PHE A 306 -2.81 2.39 12.77
CA PHE A 306 -3.59 3.31 11.92
C PHE A 306 -4.35 2.55 10.82
N TYR A 307 -3.68 1.61 10.15
CA TYR A 307 -4.27 0.79 9.11
C TYR A 307 -5.51 0.03 9.61
N ASN A 308 -5.38 -0.64 10.75
CA ASN A 308 -6.46 -1.42 11.36
C ASN A 308 -7.66 -0.53 11.74
N GLN A 309 -7.41 0.73 12.13
CA GLN A 309 -8.48 1.69 12.39
C GLN A 309 -9.19 2.18 11.12
N ILE A 310 -8.45 2.34 10.02
CA ILE A 310 -8.99 2.87 8.77
C ILE A 310 -9.77 1.79 8.02
N TRP A 311 -9.16 0.63 7.75
CA TRP A 311 -9.73 -0.38 6.86
C TRP A 311 -10.55 -1.47 7.57
N LYS A 312 -10.37 -1.69 8.89
CA LYS A 312 -11.14 -2.63 9.74
C LYS A 312 -11.26 -4.07 9.19
N ASP A 313 -10.34 -4.46 8.33
CA ASP A 313 -10.35 -5.73 7.59
C ASP A 313 -9.44 -6.81 8.19
N GLY A 314 -8.84 -6.54 9.36
CA GLY A 314 -8.11 -7.53 10.15
C GLY A 314 -6.75 -7.90 9.55
N ASP A 315 -6.45 -9.20 9.47
CA ASP A 315 -5.21 -9.76 8.93
C ASP A 315 -5.13 -9.60 7.40
N ALA A 316 -4.94 -8.35 6.97
CA ALA A 316 -4.90 -8.02 5.55
C ALA A 316 -3.57 -8.46 4.95
N THR A 317 -3.64 -9.40 4.00
CA THR A 317 -2.51 -9.75 3.14
C THR A 317 -1.99 -8.48 2.46
N LEU A 318 -0.67 -8.27 2.52
CA LEU A 318 -0.01 -7.18 1.85
C LEU A 318 -0.09 -7.42 0.35
N ARG A 319 -0.50 -6.38 -0.39
CA ARG A 319 -0.55 -6.40 -1.85
C ARG A 319 0.84 -6.21 -2.42
N VAL A 320 1.63 -7.26 -2.29
CA VAL A 320 3.00 -7.34 -2.78
C VAL A 320 3.00 -8.12 -4.10
N ASN A 321 3.78 -7.67 -5.08
CA ASN A 321 3.96 -8.44 -6.31
C ASN A 321 4.65 -9.76 -5.96
N LYS A 322 4.08 -10.90 -6.38
CA LYS A 322 4.57 -12.26 -6.09
C LYS A 322 6.04 -12.49 -6.46
N ASN A 323 6.59 -11.70 -7.38
CA ASN A 323 7.99 -11.81 -7.81
C ASN A 323 8.89 -10.67 -7.28
N SER A 324 8.36 -9.76 -6.46
CA SER A 324 9.18 -8.69 -5.88
C SER A 324 10.11 -9.22 -4.80
N ASP A 325 11.23 -8.53 -4.60
CA ASP A 325 12.20 -8.84 -3.56
C ASP A 325 11.58 -8.82 -2.16
N VAL A 326 10.53 -8.01 -1.96
CA VAL A 326 9.71 -8.03 -0.76
C VAL A 326 8.97 -9.37 -0.61
N SER A 327 8.30 -9.85 -1.67
CA SER A 327 7.59 -11.13 -1.59
C SER A 327 8.55 -12.25 -1.26
N LYS A 328 9.71 -12.28 -1.92
CA LYS A 328 10.77 -13.27 -1.67
C LYS A 328 11.32 -13.17 -0.25
N LEU A 329 11.55 -11.96 0.25
CA LEU A 329 11.97 -11.75 1.65
C LEU A 329 10.97 -12.42 2.60
N PHE A 330 9.67 -12.14 2.48
CA PHE A 330 8.67 -12.73 3.38
C PHE A 330 8.44 -14.23 3.15
N SER A 331 8.34 -14.69 1.89
CA SER A 331 7.99 -16.08 1.59
C SER A 331 9.18 -17.04 1.63
N GLU A 332 10.33 -16.62 1.09
CA GLU A 332 11.54 -17.45 0.99
C GLU A 332 12.43 -17.29 2.22
N SER A 333 12.62 -16.07 2.74
CA SER A 333 13.51 -15.83 3.89
C SER A 333 12.81 -15.97 5.24
N LEU A 334 11.56 -15.52 5.35
CA LEU A 334 10.83 -15.52 6.64
C LEU A 334 9.80 -16.67 6.77
N GLY A 335 9.46 -17.36 5.67
CA GLY A 335 8.49 -18.46 5.67
C GLY A 335 7.07 -18.06 6.11
N ILE A 336 6.74 -16.77 6.06
CA ILE A 336 5.46 -16.22 6.53
C ILE A 336 4.75 -15.47 5.40
N SER A 337 3.42 -15.43 5.47
CA SER A 337 2.65 -14.58 4.56
C SER A 337 2.91 -13.11 4.89
N PRO A 338 3.24 -12.26 3.91
CA PRO A 338 3.40 -10.83 4.14
C PRO A 338 2.02 -10.23 4.46
N THR A 339 1.69 -10.09 5.74
CA THR A 339 0.45 -9.44 6.22
C THR A 339 0.75 -8.25 7.12
N VAL A 340 -0.23 -7.36 7.31
CA VAL A 340 -0.11 -6.26 8.27
C VAL A 340 0.15 -6.77 9.69
N ALA A 341 -0.50 -7.87 10.11
CA ALA A 341 -0.27 -8.47 11.41
C ALA A 341 1.14 -9.09 11.54
N SER A 342 1.64 -9.71 10.46
CA SER A 342 3.00 -10.26 10.44
C SER A 342 4.07 -9.17 10.62
N LEU A 343 3.90 -8.03 9.96
CA LEU A 343 4.79 -6.86 10.10
C LEU A 343 4.77 -6.31 11.53
N ASP A 344 3.59 -6.20 12.13
CA ASP A 344 3.44 -5.73 13.51
C ASP A 344 4.11 -6.68 14.51
N SER A 345 3.86 -8.00 14.39
CA SER A 345 4.47 -9.00 15.26
C SER A 345 6.00 -9.03 15.14
N LEU A 346 6.53 -9.05 13.91
CA LEU A 346 7.98 -9.05 13.68
C LEU A 346 8.65 -7.76 14.17
N SER A 347 7.98 -6.61 14.00
CA SER A 347 8.48 -5.33 14.49
C SER A 347 8.58 -5.31 16.02
N ASN A 348 7.56 -5.82 16.72
CA ASN A 348 7.62 -5.97 18.18
C ASN A 348 8.73 -6.94 18.62
N GLU A 349 8.90 -8.05 17.91
CA GLU A 349 9.97 -9.01 18.19
C GLU A 349 11.36 -8.38 18.01
N ALA A 350 11.59 -7.69 16.91
CA ALA A 350 12.86 -7.02 16.64
C ALA A 350 13.18 -5.95 17.69
N ILE A 351 12.19 -5.16 18.12
CA ILE A 351 12.36 -4.17 19.20
C ILE A 351 12.78 -4.85 20.50
N ARG A 352 12.13 -5.96 20.86
CA ARG A 352 12.46 -6.74 22.05
C ARG A 352 13.85 -7.34 21.96
N GLU A 353 14.21 -7.90 20.81
CA GLU A 353 15.49 -8.57 20.61
C GLU A 353 16.67 -7.59 20.66
N VAL A 354 16.52 -6.40 20.07
CA VAL A 354 17.51 -5.32 20.19
C VAL A 354 17.73 -4.93 21.65
N SER A 355 16.65 -4.85 22.44
CA SER A 355 16.76 -4.53 23.87
C SER A 355 17.56 -5.60 24.62
N LYS A 356 17.32 -6.89 24.34
CA LYS A 356 18.10 -8.01 24.91
C LYS A 356 19.56 -7.97 24.49
N TYR A 357 19.85 -7.66 23.23
CA TYR A 357 21.24 -7.54 22.76
C TYR A 357 22.00 -6.43 23.47
N ILE A 358 21.36 -5.28 23.72
CA ILE A 358 21.96 -4.19 24.49
C ILE A 358 22.17 -4.58 25.97
N GLU A 359 21.22 -5.29 26.57
CA GLU A 359 21.40 -5.82 27.94
C GLU A 359 22.57 -6.80 28.03
N ALA A 360 22.66 -7.75 27.09
CA ALA A 360 23.77 -8.68 27.00
C ALA A 360 25.10 -7.96 26.75
N PHE A 361 25.12 -6.97 25.86
CA PHE A 361 26.27 -6.11 25.61
C PHE A 361 26.78 -5.46 26.90
N ASP A 362 25.89 -4.82 27.66
CA ASP A 362 26.25 -4.13 28.90
C ASP A 362 26.83 -5.10 29.94
N LEU A 363 26.27 -6.30 30.05
CA LEU A 363 26.79 -7.35 30.93
C LEU A 363 28.20 -7.79 30.53
N LEU A 364 28.42 -8.09 29.24
CA LEU A 364 29.72 -8.53 28.72
C LEU A 364 30.78 -7.43 28.87
N LEU A 365 30.39 -6.18 28.57
CA LEU A 365 31.24 -5.01 28.72
C LEU A 365 31.65 -4.80 30.20
N SER A 366 30.76 -5.08 31.15
CA SER A 366 31.05 -5.00 32.58
C SER A 366 32.04 -6.07 33.07
N ARG A 367 32.18 -7.18 32.32
CA ARG A 367 33.10 -8.29 32.60
C ARG A 367 34.44 -8.17 31.88
N ASP A 368 34.63 -7.13 31.07
CA ASP A 368 35.74 -6.98 30.12
C ASP A 368 35.79 -8.10 29.06
N GLU A 369 34.64 -8.67 28.73
CA GLU A 369 34.44 -9.62 27.63
C GLU A 369 34.19 -8.83 26.33
N LEU A 370 35.19 -8.05 25.90
CA LEU A 370 35.06 -7.08 24.81
C LEU A 370 34.79 -7.74 23.46
N HIS A 371 35.30 -8.95 23.22
CA HIS A 371 35.07 -9.63 21.94
C HIS A 371 33.58 -9.95 21.78
N SER A 372 33.00 -10.63 22.76
CA SER A 372 31.58 -10.98 22.78
C SER A 372 30.69 -9.74 22.87
N ALA A 373 31.10 -8.71 23.64
CA ALA A 373 30.39 -7.45 23.70
C ALA A 373 30.31 -6.79 22.31
N SER A 374 31.42 -6.78 21.55
CA SER A 374 31.44 -6.21 20.20
C SER A 374 30.46 -6.91 19.25
N GLN A 375 30.32 -8.24 19.35
CA GLN A 375 29.37 -9.04 18.58
C GLN A 375 27.92 -8.67 18.92
N ARG A 376 27.55 -8.69 20.21
CA ARG A 376 26.19 -8.34 20.64
C ARG A 376 25.80 -6.92 20.26
N LEU A 377 26.74 -5.96 20.35
CA LEU A 377 26.48 -4.58 19.93
C LEU A 377 26.30 -4.46 18.40
N MET A 378 27.08 -5.21 17.62
CA MET A 378 26.90 -5.27 16.17
C MET A 378 25.54 -5.86 15.81
N GLU A 379 25.11 -6.94 16.45
CA GLU A 379 23.79 -7.54 16.24
C GLU A 379 22.64 -6.57 16.58
N ALA A 380 22.73 -5.88 17.72
CA ALA A 380 21.78 -4.83 18.11
C ALA A 380 21.69 -3.73 17.05
N TYR A 381 22.83 -3.24 16.58
CA TYR A 381 22.92 -2.19 15.57
C TYR A 381 22.39 -2.63 14.20
N ALA A 382 22.80 -3.83 13.77
CA ALA A 382 22.39 -4.42 12.50
C ALA A 382 20.88 -4.63 12.45
N LEU A 383 20.28 -5.02 13.58
CA LEU A 383 18.84 -5.26 13.67
C LEU A 383 18.03 -3.98 13.87
N GLY A 384 18.49 -3.03 14.69
CA GLY A 384 17.68 -1.88 15.13
C GLY A 384 18.47 -0.61 15.38
N GLU A 385 19.32 -0.22 14.42
CA GLU A 385 20.10 1.03 14.41
C GLU A 385 19.36 2.28 14.95
N TYR A 386 18.06 2.40 14.67
CA TYR A 386 17.26 3.59 15.00
C TYR A 386 16.44 3.45 16.28
N LEU A 387 16.52 2.31 16.96
CA LEU A 387 15.80 2.08 18.20
C LEU A 387 16.51 2.75 19.37
N SER A 388 15.73 3.23 20.33
CA SER A 388 16.23 3.97 21.50
C SER A 388 17.40 3.30 22.22
N PRO A 389 17.42 1.98 22.51
CA PRO A 389 18.53 1.35 23.21
C PRO A 389 19.88 1.48 22.49
N VAL A 390 19.85 1.50 21.15
CA VAL A 390 21.05 1.68 20.31
C VAL A 390 21.39 3.16 20.17
N ALA A 391 20.41 3.99 19.80
CA ALA A 391 20.61 5.42 19.55
C ALA A 391 21.12 6.19 20.79
N THR A 392 20.69 5.78 21.99
CA THR A 392 21.06 6.45 23.26
C THR A 392 22.27 5.84 23.96
N LEU A 393 22.93 4.85 23.37
CA LEU A 393 24.05 4.18 24.00
C LEU A 393 25.21 5.16 24.29
N PRO A 394 25.73 5.22 25.54
CA PRO A 394 26.78 6.16 25.92
C PRO A 394 28.05 6.04 25.06
N LEU A 395 28.67 7.19 24.76
CA LEU A 395 29.85 7.25 23.90
C LEU A 395 31.06 6.51 24.50
N ASP A 396 31.25 6.56 25.82
CA ASP A 396 32.32 5.84 26.52
C ASP A 396 32.23 4.33 26.31
N ARG A 397 31.02 3.75 26.39
CA ARG A 397 30.79 2.33 26.11
C ARG A 397 31.07 1.98 24.66
N LYS A 398 30.59 2.82 23.73
CA LYS A 398 30.86 2.66 22.29
C LYS A 398 32.35 2.75 21.96
N ARG A 399 33.08 3.65 22.61
CA ARG A 399 34.53 3.83 22.42
C ARG A 399 35.35 2.63 22.88
N ARG A 400 34.97 1.95 23.97
CA ARG A 400 35.63 0.70 24.38
C ARG A 400 35.57 -0.36 23.27
N VAL A 401 34.41 -0.48 22.61
CA VAL A 401 34.25 -1.36 21.45
C VAL A 401 35.04 -0.83 20.25
N ALA A 402 35.01 0.47 19.98
CA ALA A 402 35.75 1.08 18.86
C ALA A 402 37.25 0.79 18.92
N GLU A 403 37.85 0.91 20.10
CA GLU A 403 39.26 0.65 20.33
C GLU A 403 39.60 -0.83 20.13
N TYR A 404 38.77 -1.73 20.67
CA TYR A 404 38.91 -3.18 20.44
C TYR A 404 38.82 -3.53 18.95
N VAL A 405 37.79 -3.04 18.25
CA VAL A 405 37.55 -3.33 16.83
C VAL A 405 38.67 -2.78 15.94
N ARG A 406 39.20 -1.60 16.26
CA ARG A 406 40.35 -1.03 15.55
C ARG A 406 41.59 -1.91 15.70
N ASP A 407 41.92 -2.29 16.93
CA ASP A 407 43.09 -3.11 17.21
C ASP A 407 42.95 -4.52 16.58
N LEU A 408 41.72 -5.06 16.52
CA LEU A 408 41.40 -6.30 15.83
C LEU A 408 41.61 -6.18 14.30
N HIS A 409 41.18 -5.08 13.69
CA HIS A 409 41.41 -4.82 12.26
C HIS A 409 42.90 -4.60 11.94
N GLU A 410 43.65 -3.90 12.80
CA GLU A 410 45.10 -3.74 12.65
C GLU A 410 45.79 -5.11 12.69
N LEU A 411 45.41 -5.97 13.65
CA LEU A 411 45.94 -7.34 13.74
C LEU A 411 45.69 -8.10 12.43
N TYR A 412 44.48 -8.06 11.88
CA TYR A 412 44.18 -8.71 10.60
C TYR A 412 45.07 -8.18 9.46
N GLY A 413 45.21 -6.86 9.35
CA GLY A 413 46.08 -6.24 8.34
C GLY A 413 47.53 -6.71 8.44
N THR A 414 48.05 -6.88 9.67
CA THR A 414 49.42 -7.39 9.89
C THR A 414 49.57 -8.86 9.51
N LEU A 415 48.56 -9.70 9.77
CA LEU A 415 48.56 -11.10 9.37
C LEU A 415 48.51 -11.26 7.86
N GLN A 416 47.68 -10.46 7.16
CA GLN A 416 47.65 -10.41 5.70
C GLN A 416 48.99 -9.97 5.11
N ALA A 417 49.64 -8.97 5.72
CA ALA A 417 50.95 -8.49 5.34
C ALA A 417 52.11 -9.42 5.76
N ARG A 418 51.82 -10.51 6.48
CA ARG A 418 52.80 -11.44 7.07
C ARG A 418 53.79 -10.78 8.04
N ASP A 419 53.39 -9.67 8.65
CA ASP A 419 54.14 -9.03 9.74
C ASP A 419 53.80 -9.69 11.08
N TYR A 420 54.42 -10.84 11.32
CA TYR A 420 54.16 -11.63 12.54
C TYR A 420 54.73 -10.99 13.81
N VAL A 421 55.72 -10.09 13.69
CA VAL A 421 56.28 -9.38 14.85
C VAL A 421 55.23 -8.42 15.37
N ARG A 422 54.71 -7.55 14.49
CA ARG A 422 53.64 -6.62 14.86
C ARG A 422 52.35 -7.35 15.23
N GLY A 423 52.00 -8.41 14.52
CA GLY A 423 50.83 -9.23 14.84
C GLY A 423 50.88 -9.81 16.26
N LYS A 424 52.06 -10.28 16.71
CA LYS A 424 52.23 -10.78 18.08
C LYS A 424 52.04 -9.69 19.14
N GLU A 425 52.54 -8.47 18.90
CA GLU A 425 52.35 -7.33 19.79
C GLU A 425 50.85 -6.97 19.93
N LEU A 426 50.14 -6.92 18.81
CA LEU A 426 48.71 -6.59 18.78
C LEU A 426 47.86 -7.69 19.44
N ALA A 427 48.15 -8.96 19.17
CA ALA A 427 47.45 -10.07 19.82
C ALA A 427 47.65 -10.07 21.35
N ALA A 428 48.88 -9.79 21.82
CA ALA A 428 49.16 -9.66 23.25
C ALA A 428 48.40 -8.49 23.88
N ARG A 429 48.31 -7.35 23.17
CA ARG A 429 47.52 -6.18 23.61
C ARG A 429 46.03 -6.52 23.69
N LEU A 430 45.46 -7.14 22.65
CA LEU A 430 44.05 -7.54 22.63
C LEU A 430 43.73 -8.48 23.79
N LYS A 431 44.57 -9.49 24.03
CA LYS A 431 44.43 -10.42 25.16
C LYS A 431 44.52 -9.76 26.54
N ALA A 432 45.28 -8.67 26.66
CA ALA A 432 45.37 -7.92 27.91
C ALA A 432 44.12 -7.08 28.21
N HIS A 433 43.38 -6.66 27.17
CA HIS A 433 42.22 -5.76 27.31
C HIS A 433 40.86 -6.46 27.14
N ALA A 434 40.82 -7.63 26.52
CA ALA A 434 39.62 -8.43 26.30
C ALA A 434 39.84 -9.85 26.85
N LYS A 435 39.13 -10.19 27.93
CA LYS A 435 39.32 -11.47 28.64
C LYS A 435 38.92 -12.69 27.80
N ASP A 436 38.01 -12.47 26.87
CA ASP A 436 37.44 -13.46 25.96
C ASP A 436 38.05 -13.38 24.55
N PHE A 437 39.19 -12.70 24.39
CA PHE A 437 39.92 -12.70 23.13
C PHE A 437 40.41 -14.14 22.80
N PRO A 438 40.10 -14.68 21.61
CA PRO A 438 40.39 -16.06 21.25
C PRO A 438 41.88 -16.41 21.13
#